data_AF-A0A1F7D782-F1
#
_entry.id   AF-A0A1F7D782-F1
#
_cell.length_a   1.000
_cell.length_b   1.000
_cell.length_c   1.000
_cell.angle_alpha   90.00
_cell.angle_beta   90.00
_cell.angle_gamma   90.00
#
_symmetry.space_group_name_H-M   'P 1'
#
loop_
_entity.id
_entity.type
_entity.pdbx_description
1 polymer ?
#
loop_
_entity_poly.entity_id
_entity_poly.type
_entity_poly.pdbx_seq_one_letter_code
_entity_poly.pdbx_strand_id
1 'polypeptide(L)'
;MVTISSSGGLTLQCLFGKMPLTVFAAAQAKPGPEGTMTLFANPDEQPPECTISWPGEYDFNGIFIRGIGHKEGRQVSYVAEADGVRVLFCSSPLHSLSDAELEWVGDIDVLVLPVDDVKIVQHLLDVVDPRVFIPLVHKDDKAFQEVLKICGAVGKEAMDEFKSKGSLPAEGREVVILNAKK
;
A
#
# COMPACT_ATOMS: atom_id res chain seq x y z
N MET A 1 -12.61 1.64 10.91
CA MET A 1 -11.68 0.52 11.23
C MET A 1 -11.09 -0.03 9.95
N VAL A 2 -9.77 0.03 9.82
CA VAL A 2 -9.02 -0.45 8.65
C VAL A 2 -8.24 -1.69 9.04
N THR A 3 -8.40 -2.78 8.29
CA THR A 3 -7.58 -3.99 8.43
C THR A 3 -6.72 -4.14 7.19
N ILE A 4 -5.43 -4.43 7.31
CA ILE A 4 -4.52 -4.65 6.17
C ILE A 4 -3.83 -6.00 6.41
N SER A 5 -3.99 -6.94 5.49
CA SER A 5 -3.34 -8.25 5.52
C SER A 5 -2.61 -8.51 4.20
N SER A 6 -1.50 -9.26 4.26
CA SER A 6 -0.77 -9.65 3.06
C SER A 6 -1.25 -11.04 2.61
N SER A 7 -1.78 -11.12 1.38
CA SER A 7 -2.37 -12.35 0.83
C SER A 7 -1.41 -13.14 -0.06
N GLY A 8 -0.19 -12.64 -0.30
CA GLY A 8 0.85 -13.34 -1.06
C GLY A 8 1.63 -12.42 -2.01
N GLY A 9 2.96 -12.44 -1.90
CA GLY A 9 3.85 -11.62 -2.72
C GLY A 9 3.65 -10.12 -2.46
N LEU A 10 3.26 -9.37 -3.50
CA LEU A 10 2.92 -7.94 -3.44
C LEU A 10 1.42 -7.68 -3.23
N THR A 11 0.60 -8.73 -3.19
CA THR A 11 -0.86 -8.58 -3.09
C THR A 11 -1.26 -8.33 -1.65
N LEU A 12 -2.00 -7.24 -1.44
CA LEU A 12 -2.55 -6.84 -0.14
C LEU A 12 -4.07 -6.97 -0.14
N GLN A 13 -4.63 -7.44 0.96
CA GLN A 13 -6.05 -7.40 1.23
C GLN A 13 -6.31 -6.38 2.34
N CYS A 14 -7.00 -5.31 2.00
CA CYS A 14 -7.41 -4.27 2.92
C CYS A 14 -8.91 -4.40 3.18
N LEU A 15 -9.33 -4.30 4.43
CA LEU A 15 -10.72 -4.40 4.84
C LEU A 15 -11.09 -3.09 5.52
N PHE A 16 -11.84 -2.26 4.80
CA PHE A 16 -12.30 -0.96 5.26
C PHE A 16 -13.73 -1.12 5.79
N GLY A 17 -13.86 -1.25 7.11
CA GLY A 17 -15.14 -1.54 7.77
C GLY A 17 -15.69 -2.92 7.41
N LYS A 18 -16.53 -2.99 6.38
CA LYS A 18 -17.14 -4.22 5.86
C LYS A 18 -16.71 -4.55 4.42
N MET A 19 -15.97 -3.65 3.78
CA MET A 19 -15.61 -3.78 2.38
C MET A 19 -14.19 -4.30 2.20
N PRO A 20 -14.01 -5.43 1.52
CA PRO A 20 -12.69 -5.90 1.11
C PRO A 20 -12.23 -5.15 -0.15
N LEU A 21 -11.01 -4.64 -0.10
CA LEU A 21 -10.25 -4.01 -1.16
C LEU A 21 -8.97 -4.84 -1.38
N THR A 22 -8.74 -5.33 -2.58
CA THR A 22 -7.49 -6.01 -2.92
C THR A 22 -6.59 -5.05 -3.69
N VAL A 23 -5.35 -4.88 -3.24
CA VAL A 23 -4.37 -3.98 -3.86
C VAL A 23 -3.22 -4.79 -4.44
N PHE A 24 -2.80 -4.44 -5.66
CA PHE A 24 -1.74 -5.12 -6.42
C PHE A 24 -2.00 -6.61 -6.63
N ALA A 25 -3.23 -6.94 -6.99
CA ALA A 25 -3.53 -8.27 -7.48
C ALA A 25 -2.68 -8.57 -8.72
N ALA A 26 -2.08 -9.76 -8.77
CA ALA A 26 -1.39 -10.21 -9.98
C ALA A 26 -2.38 -10.19 -11.14
N ALA A 27 -1.97 -9.71 -12.32
CA ALA A 27 -2.75 -9.87 -13.54
C ALA A 27 -3.08 -11.37 -13.68
N GLN A 28 -4.37 -11.74 -13.68
CA GLN A 28 -4.94 -13.10 -13.57
C GLN A 28 -5.33 -13.61 -12.16
N ALA A 29 -5.19 -12.83 -11.10
CA ALA A 29 -5.86 -13.16 -9.84
C ALA A 29 -7.38 -13.16 -10.09
N LYS A 30 -8.05 -14.26 -9.72
CA LYS A 30 -9.50 -14.36 -9.81
C LYS A 30 -10.13 -13.11 -9.18
N PRO A 31 -11.17 -12.50 -9.78
CA PRO A 31 -11.93 -11.47 -9.09
C PRO A 31 -12.27 -12.02 -7.71
N GLY A 32 -12.00 -11.23 -6.67
CA GLY A 32 -12.38 -11.58 -5.32
C GLY A 32 -13.88 -11.93 -5.25
N PRO A 33 -14.35 -12.53 -4.15
CA PRO A 33 -15.78 -12.81 -3.97
C PRO A 33 -16.62 -11.55 -4.29
N GLU A 34 -17.77 -11.75 -4.93
CA GLU A 34 -18.69 -10.70 -5.42
C GLU A 34 -18.74 -9.50 -4.44
N GLY A 35 -18.34 -8.31 -4.92
CA GLY A 35 -18.28 -7.08 -4.13
C GLY A 35 -16.89 -6.67 -3.61
N THR A 36 -15.81 -7.37 -3.98
CA THR A 36 -14.42 -6.97 -3.66
C THR A 36 -13.85 -6.06 -4.75
N MET A 37 -13.43 -4.84 -4.40
CA MET A 37 -12.76 -3.93 -5.33
C MET A 37 -11.29 -4.33 -5.49
N THR A 38 -10.79 -4.43 -6.72
CA THR A 38 -9.38 -4.83 -6.98
C THR A 38 -8.60 -3.76 -7.73
N LEU A 39 -7.43 -3.40 -7.22
CA LEU A 39 -6.52 -2.41 -7.79
C LEU A 39 -5.33 -3.09 -8.45
N PHE A 40 -5.07 -2.79 -9.72
CA PHE A 40 -3.95 -3.35 -10.49
C PHE A 40 -2.80 -2.34 -10.58
N ALA A 41 -1.56 -2.83 -10.40
CA ALA A 41 -0.35 -2.01 -10.52
C ALA A 41 -0.09 -1.51 -11.95
N ASN A 42 -0.65 -2.19 -12.94
CA ASN A 42 -0.47 -1.91 -14.35
C ASN A 42 -1.84 -1.74 -15.02
N PRO A 43 -1.98 -0.78 -15.96
CA PRO A 43 -3.19 -0.66 -16.75
C PRO A 43 -3.39 -1.93 -17.58
N ASP A 44 -4.63 -2.43 -17.57
CA ASP A 44 -5.07 -3.57 -18.36
C ASP A 44 -6.20 -3.11 -19.28
N GLU A 45 -6.19 -3.55 -20.54
CA GLU A 45 -7.20 -3.19 -21.56
C GLU A 45 -8.54 -3.91 -21.35
N GLN A 46 -8.56 -5.02 -20.61
CA GLN A 46 -9.79 -5.76 -20.27
C GLN A 46 -9.86 -5.99 -18.75
N PRO A 47 -10.10 -4.93 -17.96
CA PRO A 47 -10.24 -5.08 -16.52
C PRO A 47 -11.49 -5.93 -16.21
N PRO A 48 -11.39 -6.93 -15.31
CA PRO A 48 -12.57 -7.63 -14.82
C PRO A 48 -13.53 -6.65 -14.10
N GLU A 49 -14.80 -7.02 -14.00
CA GLU A 49 -15.83 -6.23 -13.32
C GLU A 49 -15.39 -5.92 -11.86
N CYS A 50 -15.61 -4.68 -11.40
CA CYS A 50 -15.15 -4.16 -10.09
C CYS A 50 -13.62 -4.04 -9.93
N THR A 51 -12.90 -3.64 -10.98
CA THR A 51 -11.45 -3.40 -10.89
C THR A 51 -11.03 -2.02 -11.39
N ILE A 52 -9.94 -1.51 -10.82
CA ILE A 52 -9.32 -0.23 -11.17
C ILE A 52 -7.89 -0.54 -11.60
N SER A 53 -7.59 -0.21 -12.85
CA SER A 53 -6.27 -0.38 -13.45
C SER A 53 -5.68 0.94 -13.95
N TRP A 54 -6.50 1.99 -14.05
CA TRP A 54 -6.12 3.30 -14.55
C TRP A 54 -5.91 4.31 -13.42
N PRO A 55 -5.01 5.28 -13.61
CA PRO A 55 -4.87 6.40 -12.69
C PRO A 55 -6.13 7.27 -12.75
N GLY A 56 -6.56 7.77 -11.59
CA GLY A 56 -7.81 8.52 -11.45
C GLY A 56 -8.33 8.51 -10.02
N GLU A 57 -9.45 9.20 -9.80
CA GLU A 57 -10.11 9.25 -8.51
C GLU A 57 -11.38 8.40 -8.56
N TYR A 58 -11.52 7.50 -7.60
CA TYR A 58 -12.59 6.54 -7.50
C TYR A 58 -13.16 6.61 -6.08
N ASP A 59 -14.46 6.81 -5.94
CA ASP A 59 -15.15 6.61 -4.66
C ASP A 59 -15.90 5.29 -4.73
N PHE A 60 -15.66 4.41 -3.77
CA PHE A 60 -16.42 3.19 -3.63
C PHE A 60 -17.02 3.08 -2.24
N ASN A 61 -18.28 3.48 -2.14
CA ASN A 61 -19.12 3.28 -0.96
C ASN A 61 -18.46 3.86 0.32
N GLY A 62 -17.91 5.07 0.19
CA GLY A 62 -17.25 5.82 1.26
C GLY A 62 -15.75 5.52 1.44
N ILE A 63 -15.14 4.77 0.53
CA ILE A 63 -13.68 4.60 0.43
C ILE A 63 -13.22 5.41 -0.78
N PHE A 64 -12.42 6.44 -0.54
CA PHE A 64 -11.82 7.24 -1.61
C PHE A 64 -10.52 6.59 -2.04
N ILE A 65 -10.39 6.26 -3.32
CA ILE A 65 -9.23 5.62 -3.92
C ILE A 65 -8.69 6.55 -4.99
N ARG A 66 -7.45 6.99 -4.87
CA ARG A 66 -6.78 7.84 -5.84
C ARG A 66 -5.61 7.10 -6.47
N GLY A 67 -5.74 6.76 -7.74
CA GLY A 67 -4.70 6.18 -8.59
C GLY A 67 -3.77 7.26 -9.14
N ILE A 68 -2.48 7.17 -8.82
CA ILE A 68 -1.40 8.03 -9.28
C ILE A 68 -0.62 7.30 -10.37
N GLY A 69 -0.62 7.84 -11.58
CA GLY A 69 0.03 7.22 -12.74
C GLY A 69 1.50 7.60 -12.85
N HIS A 70 2.38 6.61 -12.71
CA HIS A 70 3.82 6.73 -12.94
C HIS A 70 4.20 6.25 -14.35
N LYS A 71 5.37 6.67 -14.84
CA LYS A 71 5.93 6.27 -16.15
C LYS A 71 4.92 6.41 -17.30
N GLU A 72 4.32 7.61 -17.43
CA GLU A 72 3.30 7.90 -18.46
C GLU A 72 2.08 6.96 -18.37
N GLY A 73 1.67 6.59 -17.16
CA GLY A 73 0.49 5.74 -16.92
C GLY A 73 0.74 4.24 -17.09
N ARG A 74 1.98 3.80 -17.31
CA ARG A 74 2.33 2.35 -17.37
C ARG A 74 2.28 1.65 -16.01
N GLN A 75 2.28 2.44 -14.94
CA GLN A 75 2.30 1.98 -13.57
C GLN A 75 1.39 2.89 -12.75
N VAL A 76 0.62 2.32 -11.81
CA VAL A 76 -0.32 3.08 -10.99
C VAL A 76 -0.11 2.74 -9.52
N SER A 77 0.16 3.75 -8.70
CA SER A 77 0.11 3.65 -7.23
C SER A 77 -1.25 4.11 -6.73
N TYR A 78 -1.70 3.63 -5.59
CA TYR A 78 -3.04 3.95 -5.10
C TYR A 78 -2.99 4.51 -3.69
N VAL A 79 -3.69 5.60 -3.45
CA VAL A 79 -3.97 6.12 -2.12
C VAL A 79 -5.41 5.77 -1.79
N ALA A 80 -5.64 4.99 -0.72
CA ALA A 80 -6.97 4.73 -0.22
C ALA A 80 -7.19 5.52 1.07
N GLU A 81 -8.25 6.32 1.12
CA GLU A 81 -8.72 7.02 2.30
C GLU A 81 -10.06 6.44 2.75
N ALA A 82 -10.14 6.09 4.03
CA ALA A 82 -11.40 5.67 4.64
C ALA A 82 -11.38 5.96 6.14
N ASP A 83 -12.51 6.39 6.68
CA ASP A 83 -12.68 6.62 8.14
C ASP A 83 -11.63 7.63 8.69
N GLY A 84 -11.16 8.56 7.84
CA GLY A 84 -10.11 9.53 8.17
C GLY A 84 -8.69 8.97 8.21
N VAL A 85 -8.48 7.73 7.75
CA VAL A 85 -7.15 7.10 7.64
C VAL A 85 -6.76 7.02 6.17
N ARG A 86 -5.60 7.58 5.83
CA ARG A 86 -5.01 7.51 4.48
C ARG A 86 -3.95 6.44 4.40
N VAL A 87 -4.07 5.57 3.40
CA VAL A 87 -3.14 4.47 3.14
C VAL A 87 -2.57 4.62 1.73
N LEU A 88 -1.26 4.82 1.60
CA LEU A 88 -0.58 4.81 0.30
C LEU A 88 -0.02 3.43 0.01
N PHE A 89 -0.39 2.91 -1.14
CA PHE A 89 0.13 1.69 -1.73
C PHE A 89 0.99 2.07 -2.94
N CYS A 90 2.31 1.88 -2.85
CA CYS A 90 3.17 2.06 -4.01
C CYS A 90 3.33 0.78 -4.81
N SER A 91 3.23 0.95 -6.13
CA SER A 91 3.41 -0.15 -7.07
C SER A 91 4.91 -0.48 -7.20
N SER A 92 5.22 -1.76 -7.42
CA SER A 92 6.57 -2.19 -7.81
C SER A 92 6.68 -2.13 -9.35
N PRO A 93 7.79 -1.64 -9.92
CA PRO A 93 9.04 -1.20 -9.28
C PRO A 93 8.93 0.16 -8.57
N LEU A 94 9.56 0.30 -7.40
CA LEU A 94 9.62 1.58 -6.71
C LEU A 94 10.39 2.63 -7.53
N HIS A 95 9.80 3.82 -7.63
CA HIS A 95 10.51 5.02 -8.02
C HIS A 95 10.36 6.08 -6.94
N SER A 96 11.27 7.04 -6.94
CA SER A 96 11.12 8.28 -6.19
C SER A 96 9.91 9.04 -6.72
N LEU A 97 8.99 9.40 -5.83
CA LEU A 97 7.88 10.31 -6.15
C LEU A 97 8.45 11.69 -6.45
N SER A 98 7.98 12.33 -7.52
CA SER A 98 8.33 13.74 -7.78
C SER A 98 7.60 14.67 -6.80
N ASP A 99 8.09 15.90 -6.60
CA ASP A 99 7.43 16.88 -5.72
C ASP A 99 5.93 17.05 -6.02
N ALA A 100 5.58 17.10 -7.31
CA ALA A 100 4.18 17.15 -7.73
C ALA A 100 3.38 15.92 -7.26
N GLU A 101 3.95 14.72 -7.33
CA GLU A 101 3.26 13.51 -6.87
C GLU A 101 3.12 13.49 -5.34
N LEU A 102 4.12 13.98 -4.62
CA LEU A 102 4.08 14.14 -3.16
C LEU A 102 3.01 15.15 -2.73
N GLU A 103 2.85 16.26 -3.46
CA GLU A 103 1.75 17.20 -3.24
C GLU A 103 0.37 16.56 -3.46
N TRP A 104 0.26 15.66 -4.45
CA TRP A 104 -0.98 14.93 -4.74
C TRP A 104 -1.32 13.86 -3.72
N VAL A 105 -0.27 13.21 -3.19
CA VAL A 105 -0.34 12.22 -2.13
C VAL A 105 -0.76 12.88 -0.81
N GLY A 106 -0.14 14.01 -0.47
CA GLY A 106 -0.41 14.75 0.77
C GLY A 106 0.00 13.98 2.02
N ASP A 107 -0.69 14.27 3.13
CA ASP A 107 -0.47 13.62 4.42
C ASP A 107 -0.96 12.16 4.37
N ILE A 108 -0.11 11.21 4.74
CA ILE A 108 -0.43 9.78 4.77
C ILE A 108 -0.25 9.24 6.19
N ASP A 109 -1.26 8.54 6.66
CA ASP A 109 -1.17 7.82 7.93
C ASP A 109 -0.40 6.50 7.80
N VAL A 110 -0.68 5.72 6.75
CA VAL A 110 -0.13 4.38 6.56
C VAL A 110 0.56 4.28 5.20
N LEU A 111 1.87 4.08 5.21
CA LEU A 111 2.67 3.91 4.01
C LEU A 111 3.00 2.43 3.80
N VAL A 112 2.55 1.86 2.68
CA VAL A 112 2.84 0.49 2.29
C VAL A 112 3.73 0.48 1.06
N LEU A 113 4.97 0.03 1.24
CA LEU A 113 5.97 -0.02 0.18
C LEU A 113 6.57 -1.42 0.04
N PRO A 114 6.76 -1.91 -1.20
CA PRO A 114 7.70 -3.00 -1.43
C PRO A 114 9.11 -2.61 -0.96
N VAL A 115 9.86 -3.53 -0.37
CA VAL A 115 11.28 -3.30 -0.09
C VAL A 115 12.12 -3.83 -1.25
N ASP A 116 11.97 -3.18 -2.41
CA ASP A 116 12.86 -3.42 -3.56
C ASP A 116 14.17 -2.63 -3.44
N ASP A 117 14.13 -1.38 -2.95
CA ASP A 117 15.30 -0.49 -2.91
C ASP A 117 15.37 0.36 -1.62
N VAL A 118 16.37 0.09 -0.77
CA VAL A 118 16.54 0.71 0.56
C VAL A 118 16.69 2.23 0.49
N LYS A 119 17.27 2.77 -0.59
CA LYS A 119 17.49 4.20 -0.75
C LYS A 119 16.19 4.94 -1.05
N ILE A 120 15.37 4.38 -1.94
CA ILE A 120 14.08 4.97 -2.31
C ILE A 120 13.12 4.90 -1.13
N VAL A 121 13.09 3.76 -0.41
CA VAL A 121 12.27 3.61 0.80
C VAL A 121 12.63 4.64 1.86
N GLN A 122 13.92 4.86 2.13
CA GLN A 122 14.37 5.91 3.06
C GLN A 122 13.95 7.31 2.62
N HIS A 123 14.12 7.62 1.34
CA HIS A 123 13.75 8.94 0.82
C HIS A 123 12.24 9.17 0.93
N LEU A 124 11.42 8.18 0.57
CA LEU A 124 9.97 8.27 0.72
C LEU A 124 9.54 8.39 2.17
N LEU A 125 10.18 7.66 3.09
CA LEU A 125 9.92 7.79 4.52
C LEU A 125 10.25 9.18 5.07
N ASP A 126 11.30 9.81 4.56
CA ASP A 126 11.72 11.15 4.97
C ASP A 126 10.75 12.22 4.45
N VAL A 127 10.31 12.08 3.20
CA VAL A 127 9.46 13.08 2.55
C VAL A 127 7.97 12.92 2.88
N VAL A 128 7.48 11.69 3.00
CA VAL A 128 6.07 11.39 3.33
C VAL A 128 5.81 11.49 4.83
N ASP A 129 6.80 11.20 5.68
CA ASP A 129 6.69 11.13 7.13
C ASP A 129 5.42 10.39 7.65
N PRO A 130 5.21 9.11 7.24
CA PRO A 130 3.99 8.40 7.60
C PRO A 130 3.98 7.98 9.08
N ARG A 131 2.80 7.96 9.69
CA ARG A 131 2.62 7.47 11.08
C ARG A 131 2.88 5.98 11.21
N VAL A 132 2.50 5.20 10.20
CA VAL A 132 2.66 3.75 10.14
C VAL A 132 3.37 3.40 8.84
N PHE A 133 4.40 2.57 8.93
CA PHE A 133 5.13 2.09 7.76
C PHE A 133 5.05 0.57 7.68
N ILE A 134 4.58 0.05 6.54
CA ILE A 134 4.41 -1.39 6.27
C ILE A 134 5.34 -1.77 5.12
N PRO A 135 6.55 -2.27 5.41
CA PRO A 135 7.41 -2.83 4.39
C PRO A 135 6.91 -4.19 3.91
N LEU A 136 6.81 -4.38 2.60
CA LEU A 136 6.49 -5.67 1.97
C LEU A 136 7.74 -6.39 1.46
N VAL A 137 7.93 -7.63 1.88
CA VAL A 137 8.99 -8.52 1.38
C VAL A 137 8.52 -9.19 0.10
N HIS A 138 9.19 -8.91 -1.01
CA HIS A 138 8.94 -9.62 -2.27
C HIS A 138 9.94 -10.75 -2.50
N LYS A 139 11.24 -10.57 -2.20
CA LYS A 139 12.31 -11.53 -2.54
C LYS A 139 13.59 -11.45 -1.68
N ASP A 140 13.96 -10.28 -1.16
CA ASP A 140 15.30 -10.07 -0.57
C ASP A 140 15.23 -9.69 0.92
N ASP A 141 15.66 -10.60 1.79
CA ASP A 141 15.68 -10.41 3.25
C ASP A 141 16.67 -9.31 3.67
N LYS A 142 17.73 -9.05 2.89
CA LYS A 142 18.78 -8.08 3.29
C LYS A 142 18.30 -6.63 3.23
N ALA A 143 17.64 -6.24 2.14
CA ALA A 143 17.12 -4.88 2.00
C ALA A 143 16.07 -4.58 3.08
N PHE A 144 15.22 -5.57 3.37
CA PHE A 144 14.25 -5.50 4.46
C PHE A 144 14.93 -5.33 5.83
N GLN A 145 15.95 -6.13 6.15
CA GLN A 145 16.71 -6.00 7.39
C GLN A 145 17.42 -4.64 7.51
N GLU A 146 17.93 -4.07 6.41
CA GLU A 146 18.50 -2.72 6.42
C GLU A 146 17.45 -1.65 6.71
N VAL A 147 16.30 -1.67 6.02
CA VAL A 147 15.20 -0.72 6.26
C VAL A 147 14.72 -0.80 7.72
N LEU A 148 14.61 -2.00 8.27
CA LEU A 148 14.27 -2.20 9.69
C LEU A 148 15.32 -1.62 10.63
N LYS A 149 16.62 -1.75 10.30
CA LYS A 149 17.71 -1.13 11.07
C LYS A 149 17.63 0.38 11.04
N ILE A 150 17.36 0.96 9.88
CA ILE A 150 17.25 2.42 9.70
C ILE A 150 16.04 2.95 10.47
N CYS A 151 14.90 2.26 10.40
CA CYS A 151 13.69 2.66 11.12
C CYS A 151 13.70 2.27 12.61
N GLY A 152 14.76 1.63 13.12
CA GLY A 152 14.83 1.17 14.51
C GLY A 152 13.84 0.07 14.87
N ALA A 153 13.26 -0.61 13.89
CA ALA A 153 12.26 -1.68 14.04
C ALA A 153 12.85 -3.08 13.93
N VAL A 154 14.13 -3.24 14.25
CA VAL A 154 14.86 -4.51 14.19
C VAL A 154 14.22 -5.51 15.14
N GLY A 155 13.64 -6.58 14.59
CA GLY A 155 13.06 -7.68 15.37
C GLY A 155 11.60 -7.50 15.78
N LYS A 156 10.84 -6.59 15.15
CA LYS A 156 9.37 -6.56 15.34
C LYS A 156 8.74 -7.89 14.91
N GLU A 157 7.78 -8.36 15.69
CA GLU A 157 7.03 -9.58 15.40
C GLU A 157 6.18 -9.37 14.14
N ALA A 158 6.30 -10.30 13.18
CA ALA A 158 5.49 -10.27 11.97
C ALA A 158 4.06 -10.71 12.30
N MET A 159 3.08 -9.88 11.95
CA MET A 159 1.65 -10.16 12.17
C MET A 159 1.00 -10.58 10.86
N ASP A 160 -0.04 -11.41 10.92
CA ASP A 160 -0.82 -11.79 9.73
C ASP A 160 -1.71 -10.65 9.21
N GLU A 161 -2.13 -9.75 10.11
CA GLU A 161 -3.04 -8.65 9.80
C GLU A 161 -2.80 -7.44 10.72
N PHE A 162 -2.73 -6.25 10.14
CA PHE A 162 -2.70 -4.98 10.84
C PHE A 162 -4.11 -4.45 10.99
N LYS A 163 -4.52 -4.05 12.20
CA LYS A 163 -5.85 -3.47 12.48
C LYS A 163 -5.70 -2.08 13.08
N SER A 164 -5.97 -1.04 12.30
CA SER A 164 -6.13 0.32 12.82
C SER A 164 -7.56 0.48 13.37
N LYS A 165 -7.67 0.50 14.71
CA LYS A 165 -8.94 0.50 15.45
C LYS A 165 -9.36 1.87 16.00
N GLY A 166 -8.86 2.98 15.43
CA GLY A 166 -9.40 4.33 15.73
C GLY A 166 -8.54 5.23 16.60
N SER A 167 -7.24 4.97 16.69
CA SER A 167 -6.24 5.99 17.03
C SER A 167 -4.92 5.48 16.49
N LEU A 168 -4.53 5.97 15.31
CA LEU A 168 -3.15 5.85 14.88
C LEU A 168 -2.27 6.54 15.92
N PRO A 169 -1.07 6.03 16.20
CA PRO A 169 -0.20 6.62 17.22
C PRO A 169 -0.07 8.13 16.99
N ALA A 170 -0.36 8.90 18.04
CA ALA A 170 -0.31 10.36 17.97
C ALA A 170 1.12 10.89 17.83
N GLU A 171 2.12 10.09 18.24
CA GLU A 171 3.54 10.39 18.15
C GLU A 171 4.34 9.10 17.88
N GLY A 172 5.18 9.13 16.83
CA GLY A 172 6.14 8.08 16.48
C GLY A 172 5.77 7.26 15.24
N ARG A 173 6.77 7.00 14.38
CA ARG A 173 6.65 6.13 13.21
C ARG A 173 6.59 4.67 13.65
N GLU A 174 5.43 4.04 13.50
CA GLU A 174 5.23 2.62 13.80
C GLU A 174 5.50 1.77 12.56
N VAL A 175 6.59 1.01 12.57
CA VAL A 175 6.81 -0.01 11.53
C VAL A 175 5.97 -1.25 11.84
N VAL A 176 5.20 -1.76 10.89
CA VAL A 176 4.41 -3.00 11.04
C VAL A 176 4.85 -4.00 10.00
N ILE A 177 5.27 -5.17 10.44
CA ILE A 177 5.71 -6.25 9.56
C ILE A 177 4.53 -7.19 9.34
N LEU A 178 4.14 -7.38 8.08
CA LEU A 178 3.10 -8.34 7.71
C LEU A 178 3.72 -9.64 7.18
N ASN A 179 3.27 -10.79 7.70
CA ASN A 179 3.58 -12.08 7.10
C ASN A 179 2.76 -12.25 5.82
N ALA A 180 3.43 -12.50 4.70
CA ALA A 180 2.73 -12.99 3.51
C ALA A 180 2.19 -14.39 3.81
N LYS A 181 0.86 -14.54 3.84
CA LYS A 181 0.28 -15.88 3.89
C LYS A 181 0.71 -16.63 2.62
N LYS A 182 1.40 -17.75 2.83
CA LYS A 182 1.87 -18.67 1.78
C LYS A 182 0.72 -19.40 1.11
#